data_AF-A0A166K7F3-F1
#
_entry.id   AF-A0A166K7F3-F1
#
_cell.length_a   1.000
_cell.length_b   1.000
_cell.length_c   1.000
_cell.angle_alpha   90.00
_cell.angle_beta   90.00
_cell.angle_gamma   90.00
#
_symmetry.space_group_name_H-M   'P 1'
#
loop_
_entity.id
_entity.type
_entity.pdbx_description
1 polymer ?
#
loop_
_entity_poly.entity_id
_entity_poly.type
_entity_poly.pdbx_seq_one_letter_code
_entity_poly.pdbx_strand_id
1 'polypeptide(L)'
;MANPSAIDRAQIGRAQYTADRDAKTRGTANPSVMDKPFWTYMIESGDVAWTARRAFGTCDETKVYDNAAPVWCFDRFEQTYTALPDGRIVHIGGEHEDSYDPDFAIYNDVVVQSHRAPSPGGGAGGAPRPTYTIYGYPVEVFPPTDFHSATYYSDGDGECIFVIGGLGYAGQASRSTTEVYRLHLRDFSMEKMETSGHRKPTIGLCHHNADLCQIGGEAAIRVAWYGNDPAVLEDEHAVPREVFHLVIRDMRWI
;
A
#
# COMPACT_ATOMS: atom_id res chain seq x y z
N MET A 1 5.47 -26.30 20.65
CA MET A 1 5.57 -24.86 20.33
C MET A 1 4.29 -24.48 19.61
N ALA A 2 3.57 -23.49 20.13
CA ALA A 2 2.23 -23.12 19.67
C ALA A 2 2.29 -22.46 18.27
N ASN A 3 1.31 -22.77 17.43
CA ASN A 3 1.15 -22.27 16.07
C ASN A 3 0.48 -20.87 16.12
N PRO A 4 1.14 -19.77 15.73
CA PRO A 4 0.60 -18.42 15.93
C PRO A 4 -0.40 -17.94 14.86
N SER A 5 -0.65 -18.68 13.77
CA SER A 5 -1.36 -18.10 12.60
C SER A 5 -2.77 -18.66 12.33
N ALA A 6 -3.51 -19.03 13.36
CA ALA A 6 -4.95 -19.28 13.22
C ALA A 6 -5.69 -18.49 14.28
N ILE A 7 -5.88 -17.18 14.03
CA ILE A 7 -6.85 -16.42 14.81
C ILE A 7 -8.20 -17.08 14.54
N ASP A 8 -8.79 -17.65 15.58
CA ASP A 8 -10.17 -18.10 15.55
C ASP A 8 -11.04 -16.88 15.24
N ARG A 9 -11.73 -16.93 14.10
CA ARG A 9 -12.58 -15.85 13.55
C ARG A 9 -13.72 -15.43 14.51
N ALA A 10 -13.89 -16.14 15.63
CA ALA A 10 -14.84 -15.84 16.69
C ALA A 10 -14.33 -14.88 17.80
N GLN A 11 -13.13 -14.29 17.73
CA GLN A 11 -12.48 -13.67 18.92
C GLN A 11 -12.02 -12.20 18.84
N ILE A 12 -12.33 -11.39 17.82
CA ILE A 12 -12.10 -9.94 17.97
C ILE A 12 -13.16 -9.37 18.92
N GLY A 13 -12.79 -9.22 20.19
CA GLY A 13 -13.60 -8.51 21.17
C GLY A 13 -13.42 -6.99 21.05
N ARG A 14 -14.36 -6.23 21.63
CA ARG A 14 -14.30 -4.77 21.69
C ARG A 14 -12.98 -4.22 22.25
N ALA A 15 -12.36 -4.92 23.19
CA ALA A 15 -11.05 -4.53 23.75
C ALA A 15 -9.95 -4.57 22.68
N GLN A 16 -9.87 -5.65 21.88
CA GLN A 16 -8.89 -5.78 20.81
C GLN A 16 -9.14 -4.77 19.70
N TYR A 17 -10.40 -4.59 19.30
CA TYR A 17 -10.79 -3.52 18.37
C TYR A 17 -10.31 -2.16 18.87
N THR A 18 -10.56 -1.81 20.13
CA THR A 18 -10.17 -0.51 20.70
C THR A 18 -8.65 -0.30 20.67
N ALA A 19 -7.87 -1.37 20.90
CA ALA A 19 -6.41 -1.32 20.91
C ALA A 19 -5.79 -1.20 19.51
N ASP A 20 -6.43 -1.77 18.49
CA ASP A 20 -5.86 -1.90 17.15
C ASP A 20 -6.47 -0.98 16.10
N ARG A 21 -7.68 -0.46 16.32
CA ARG A 21 -8.47 0.20 15.27
C ARG A 21 -7.82 1.40 14.61
N ASP A 22 -6.85 2.07 15.22
CA ASP A 22 -6.37 3.35 14.71
C ASP A 22 -5.62 3.21 13.36
N ALA A 23 -6.24 3.67 12.27
CA ALA A 23 -5.66 3.69 10.92
C ALA A 23 -4.42 4.58 10.82
N LYS A 24 -4.24 5.51 11.77
CA LYS A 24 -3.09 6.41 11.85
C LYS A 24 -1.93 5.81 12.65
N THR A 25 -2.05 4.56 13.12
CA THR A 25 -0.90 3.83 13.67
C THR A 25 0.19 3.71 12.61
N ARG A 26 1.43 4.05 12.96
CA ARG A 26 2.61 3.99 12.10
C ARG A 26 3.63 2.99 12.64
N GLY A 27 4.51 2.52 11.77
CA GLY A 27 5.69 1.77 12.20
C GLY A 27 6.67 2.67 12.94
N THR A 28 7.50 2.06 13.77
CA THR A 28 8.58 2.71 14.52
C THR A 28 9.97 2.37 13.99
N ALA A 29 10.04 1.47 12.99
CA ALA A 29 11.26 1.01 12.34
C ALA A 29 11.00 0.78 10.83
N ASN A 30 12.07 0.52 10.08
CA ASN A 30 12.01 0.29 8.64
C ASN A 30 12.27 -1.19 8.27
N PRO A 31 11.24 -2.05 8.21
CA PRO A 31 9.86 -1.85 8.68
C PRO A 31 9.64 -2.30 10.14
N SER A 32 8.50 -1.91 10.71
CA SER A 32 7.91 -2.59 11.88
C SER A 32 6.90 -3.63 11.43
N VAL A 33 6.93 -4.84 12.00
CA VAL A 33 5.83 -5.80 11.85
C VAL A 33 4.66 -5.35 12.73
N MET A 34 3.49 -5.16 12.12
CA MET A 34 2.27 -4.69 12.76
C MET A 34 1.42 -5.88 13.21
N ASP A 35 1.78 -6.47 14.34
CA ASP A 35 1.05 -7.61 14.93
C ASP A 35 -0.26 -7.15 15.59
N LYS A 36 -1.27 -6.94 14.75
CA LYS A 36 -2.60 -6.42 15.13
C LYS A 36 -3.69 -7.39 14.69
N PRO A 37 -4.18 -8.25 15.60
CA PRO A 37 -5.25 -9.20 15.31
C PRO A 37 -6.46 -8.60 14.60
N PHE A 38 -6.85 -7.37 14.94
CA PHE A 38 -7.96 -6.69 14.28
C PHE A 38 -7.67 -6.37 12.79
N TRP A 39 -6.43 -6.03 12.44
CA TRP A 39 -6.08 -5.73 11.05
C TRP A 39 -6.14 -6.99 10.18
N THR A 40 -5.63 -8.12 10.70
CA THR A 40 -5.80 -9.41 10.01
C THR A 40 -7.28 -9.79 9.87
N TYR A 41 -8.10 -9.55 10.90
CA TYR A 41 -9.55 -9.74 10.80
C TYR A 41 -10.16 -8.90 9.66
N MET A 42 -9.83 -7.61 9.57
CA MET A 42 -10.35 -6.71 8.54
C MET A 42 -9.97 -7.16 7.12
N ILE A 43 -8.73 -7.64 6.93
CA ILE A 43 -8.30 -8.22 5.64
C ILE A 43 -9.14 -9.47 5.31
N GLU A 44 -9.32 -10.37 6.28
CA GLU A 44 -10.01 -11.64 6.04
C GLU A 44 -11.52 -11.53 5.90
N SER A 45 -12.16 -10.56 6.57
CA SER A 45 -13.60 -10.33 6.50
C SER A 45 -14.00 -9.50 5.28
N GLY A 46 -13.09 -8.64 4.79
CA GLY A 46 -13.41 -7.63 3.79
C GLY A 46 -14.34 -6.54 4.34
N ASP A 47 -14.39 -6.36 5.66
CA ASP A 47 -15.17 -5.30 6.28
C ASP A 47 -14.54 -3.92 6.01
N VAL A 48 -15.39 -2.91 5.90
CA VAL A 48 -15.00 -1.49 5.85
C VAL A 48 -15.00 -0.87 7.24
N ALA A 49 -14.36 0.30 7.38
CA ALA A 49 -14.21 1.01 8.64
C ALA A 49 -15.55 1.22 9.37
N TRP A 50 -16.58 1.66 8.65
CA TRP A 50 -17.92 1.86 9.18
C TRP A 50 -18.56 0.58 9.74
N THR A 51 -18.45 -0.55 9.03
CA THR A 51 -19.03 -1.83 9.47
C THR A 51 -18.37 -2.29 10.76
N ALA A 52 -17.05 -2.22 10.85
CA ALA A 52 -16.30 -2.58 12.05
C ALA A 52 -16.65 -1.64 13.22
N ARG A 53 -16.77 -0.34 12.95
CA ARG A 53 -17.18 0.65 13.93
C ARG A 53 -18.57 0.35 14.51
N ARG A 54 -19.54 -0.01 13.67
CA ARG A 54 -20.88 -0.40 14.12
C ARG A 54 -20.87 -1.72 14.90
N ALA A 55 -20.05 -2.69 14.48
CA ALA A 55 -19.97 -4.01 15.10
C ALA A 55 -19.30 -3.98 16.49
N PHE A 56 -18.24 -3.19 16.66
CA PHE A 56 -17.40 -3.19 17.87
C PHE A 56 -17.49 -1.90 18.71
N GLY A 57 -18.07 -0.83 18.18
CA GLY A 57 -18.20 0.47 18.82
C GLY A 57 -19.23 0.53 19.94
N THR A 58 -19.53 1.75 20.41
CA THR A 58 -20.65 1.99 21.32
C THR A 58 -21.97 1.89 20.57
N CYS A 59 -22.97 1.21 21.14
CA CYS A 59 -24.31 1.04 20.56
C CYS A 59 -25.12 2.34 20.39
N ASP A 60 -24.52 3.51 20.68
CA ASP A 60 -25.14 4.82 20.49
C ASP A 60 -24.72 5.35 19.12
N GLU A 61 -25.56 5.10 18.10
CA GLU A 61 -25.33 5.53 16.72
C GLU A 61 -25.09 7.04 16.60
N THR A 62 -25.62 7.83 17.53
CA THR A 62 -25.48 9.29 17.55
C THR A 62 -24.08 9.76 17.97
N LYS A 63 -23.24 8.86 18.51
CA LYS A 63 -21.89 9.13 19.03
C LYS A 63 -20.80 8.29 18.37
N VAL A 64 -21.14 7.64 17.27
CA VAL A 64 -20.26 6.70 16.55
C VAL A 64 -18.93 7.34 16.12
N TYR A 65 -18.89 8.68 15.98
CA TYR A 65 -17.70 9.44 15.61
C TYR A 65 -17.11 10.33 16.70
N ASP A 66 -17.66 10.34 17.92
CA ASP A 66 -17.15 11.18 19.01
C ASP A 66 -15.69 10.84 19.32
N ASN A 67 -14.77 11.76 19.01
CA ASN A 67 -13.33 11.65 19.25
C ASN A 67 -12.66 10.38 18.68
N ALA A 68 -13.22 9.80 17.62
CA ALA A 68 -12.68 8.57 17.07
C ALA A 68 -11.68 8.85 15.95
N ALA A 69 -10.46 8.34 16.10
CA ALA A 69 -9.55 8.16 14.98
C ALA A 69 -10.22 7.28 13.90
N PRO A 70 -9.83 7.44 12.61
CA PRO A 70 -10.30 6.56 11.55
C PRO A 70 -9.97 5.10 11.86
N VAL A 71 -10.89 4.20 11.51
CA VAL A 71 -10.70 2.77 11.70
C VAL A 71 -9.86 2.21 10.55
N TRP A 72 -8.79 1.50 10.88
CA TRP A 72 -7.94 0.82 9.89
C TRP A 72 -8.78 -0.20 9.12
N CYS A 73 -8.76 -0.12 7.81
CA CYS A 73 -9.38 -1.09 6.91
C CYS A 73 -8.43 -1.43 5.74
N PHE A 74 -8.76 -2.51 5.05
CA PHE A 74 -8.04 -2.97 3.87
C PHE A 74 -8.79 -2.73 2.56
N ASP A 75 -10.04 -2.26 2.65
CA ASP A 75 -10.81 -1.78 1.50
C ASP A 75 -10.39 -0.35 1.17
N ARG A 76 -9.51 -0.23 0.17
CA ARG A 76 -8.81 1.02 -0.13
C ARG A 76 -8.88 1.33 -1.62
N PHE A 77 -9.19 2.58 -1.92
CA PHE A 77 -8.98 3.15 -3.23
C PHE A 77 -7.48 3.29 -3.49
N GLU A 78 -7.08 3.02 -4.73
CA GLU A 78 -5.77 3.44 -5.26
C GLU A 78 -4.56 2.90 -4.48
N GLN A 79 -4.79 1.76 -3.83
CA GLN A 79 -3.76 0.85 -3.37
C GLN A 79 -3.18 0.12 -4.58
N THR A 80 -1.86 0.01 -4.64
CA THR A 80 -1.22 -0.84 -5.64
C THR A 80 -1.12 -2.28 -5.14
N TYR A 81 -1.24 -3.23 -6.07
CA TYR A 81 -1.01 -4.66 -5.81
C TYR A 81 0.00 -5.19 -6.83
N THR A 82 1.06 -5.81 -6.34
CA THR A 82 2.14 -6.36 -7.19
C THR A 82 2.29 -7.85 -6.93
N ALA A 83 1.95 -8.67 -7.93
CA ALA A 83 2.19 -10.11 -7.90
C ALA A 83 3.68 -10.39 -8.16
N LEU A 84 4.31 -11.15 -7.26
CA LEU A 84 5.72 -11.53 -7.34
C LEU A 84 5.90 -12.91 -8.00
N PRO A 85 7.08 -13.19 -8.60
CA PRO A 85 7.34 -14.49 -9.23
C PRO A 85 7.23 -15.70 -8.30
N ASP A 86 7.42 -15.51 -7.00
CA ASP A 86 7.29 -16.55 -5.98
C ASP A 86 5.85 -16.77 -5.48
N GLY A 87 4.88 -16.05 -6.05
CA GLY A 87 3.47 -16.14 -5.74
C GLY A 87 3.02 -15.25 -4.58
N ARG A 88 3.90 -14.50 -3.91
CA ARG A 88 3.46 -13.45 -2.99
C ARG A 88 2.73 -12.33 -3.74
N ILE A 89 1.80 -11.66 -3.07
CA ILE A 89 1.20 -10.41 -3.54
C ILE A 89 1.54 -9.33 -2.52
N VAL A 90 2.09 -8.22 -2.99
CA VAL A 90 2.47 -7.08 -2.14
C VAL A 90 1.50 -5.94 -2.41
N HIS A 91 0.80 -5.50 -1.36
CA HIS A 91 -0.12 -4.38 -1.39
C HIS A 91 0.53 -3.17 -0.72
N ILE A 92 0.47 -1.99 -1.33
CA ILE A 92 1.14 -0.79 -0.82
C ILE A 92 0.15 0.37 -0.75
N GLY A 93 0.06 1.00 0.42
CA GLY A 93 -0.65 2.27 0.61
C GLY A 93 -2.14 2.22 0.26
N GLY A 94 -2.60 3.28 -0.42
CA GLY A 94 -3.99 3.56 -0.77
C GLY A 94 -4.66 4.51 0.23
N GLU A 95 -5.90 4.88 -0.07
CA GLU A 95 -6.77 5.66 0.82
C GLU A 95 -8.12 4.99 1.06
N HIS A 96 -8.77 5.36 2.15
CA HIS A 96 -10.15 4.98 2.43
C HIS A 96 -10.98 6.25 2.64
N GLU A 97 -12.12 6.31 1.95
CA GLU A 97 -13.09 7.42 1.95
C GLU A 97 -12.54 8.77 1.44
N ASP A 98 -13.42 9.77 1.37
CA ASP A 98 -13.08 11.16 1.07
C ASP A 98 -12.70 11.95 2.33
N SER A 99 -11.96 13.06 2.17
CA SER A 99 -11.46 13.88 3.30
C SER A 99 -12.48 14.44 4.30
N TYR A 100 -13.78 14.45 3.96
CA TYR A 100 -14.86 14.87 4.88
C TYR A 100 -15.44 13.71 5.69
N ASP A 101 -15.09 12.47 5.33
CA ASP A 101 -15.49 11.29 6.08
C ASP A 101 -14.61 11.12 7.35
N PRO A 102 -15.22 10.85 8.51
CA PRO A 102 -14.48 10.63 9.75
C PRO A 102 -13.56 9.40 9.75
N ASP A 103 -13.80 8.42 8.88
CA ASP A 103 -12.95 7.25 8.66
C ASP A 103 -11.89 7.46 7.56
N PHE A 104 -11.75 8.69 7.04
CA PHE A 104 -10.72 9.05 6.07
C PHE A 104 -9.29 8.74 6.56
N ALA A 105 -8.60 7.91 5.80
CA ALA A 105 -7.20 7.59 6.05
C ALA A 105 -6.43 7.30 4.76
N ILE A 106 -5.23 7.87 4.65
CA ILE A 106 -4.21 7.50 3.66
C ILE A 106 -3.19 6.64 4.41
N TYR A 107 -2.83 5.51 3.80
CA TYR A 107 -2.02 4.48 4.43
C TYR A 107 -0.58 4.53 3.92
N ASN A 108 0.36 4.15 4.79
CA ASN A 108 1.78 3.93 4.44
C ASN A 108 2.24 2.52 4.84
N ASP A 109 1.30 1.59 5.01
CA ASP A 109 1.64 0.20 5.30
C ASP A 109 1.85 -0.60 4.01
N VAL A 110 2.58 -1.71 4.16
CA VAL A 110 2.78 -2.73 3.13
C VAL A 110 2.21 -4.03 3.66
N VAL A 111 1.25 -4.63 2.95
CA VAL A 111 0.66 -5.92 3.29
C VAL A 111 1.16 -6.98 2.33
N VAL A 112 1.78 -8.02 2.86
CA VAL A 112 2.29 -9.15 2.07
C VAL A 112 1.37 -10.33 2.26
N GLN A 113 0.66 -10.69 1.19
CA GLN A 113 -0.12 -11.91 1.11
C GLN A 113 0.76 -13.05 0.60
N SER A 114 0.93 -14.11 1.39
CA SER A 114 1.67 -15.31 1.02
C SER A 114 0.74 -16.51 0.88
N HIS A 115 0.88 -17.30 -0.18
CA HIS A 115 0.18 -18.57 -0.30
C HIS A 115 0.95 -19.67 0.43
N ARG A 116 0.28 -20.42 1.31
CA ARG A 116 0.90 -21.59 1.94
C ARG A 116 0.98 -22.71 0.90
N ALA A 117 2.16 -23.33 0.76
CA ALA A 117 2.26 -24.59 0.02
C ALA A 117 1.29 -25.62 0.63
N PRO A 118 0.64 -26.49 -0.18
CA PRO A 118 -0.17 -27.58 0.35
C PRO A 118 0.67 -28.40 1.33
N SER A 119 0.22 -28.55 2.58
CA SER A 119 0.91 -29.43 3.53
C SER A 119 0.93 -30.85 2.95
N PRO A 120 2.12 -31.49 2.80
CA PRO A 120 2.17 -32.89 2.44
C PRO A 120 1.54 -33.70 3.58
N GLY A 121 0.32 -34.21 3.35
CA GLY A 121 -0.47 -34.98 4.34
C GLY A 121 -1.80 -34.36 4.79
N GLY A 122 -2.19 -33.18 4.27
CA GLY A 122 -3.49 -32.58 4.55
C GLY A 122 -4.60 -33.16 3.65
N GLY A 123 -5.61 -33.79 4.26
CA GLY A 123 -6.75 -34.37 3.55
C GLY A 123 -7.50 -33.36 2.66
N ALA A 124 -8.12 -33.88 1.61
CA ALA A 124 -8.93 -33.12 0.65
C ALA A 124 -10.03 -32.32 1.37
N GLY A 125 -10.11 -31.01 1.11
CA GLY A 125 -11.27 -30.23 1.56
C GLY A 125 -11.24 -28.71 1.41
N GLY A 126 -10.08 -28.07 1.20
CA GLY A 126 -10.06 -26.62 0.99
C GLY A 126 -8.73 -26.11 0.45
N ALA A 127 -8.78 -25.10 -0.42
CA ALA A 127 -7.59 -24.37 -0.83
C ALA A 127 -6.90 -23.78 0.41
N PRO A 128 -5.56 -23.86 0.52
CA PRO A 128 -4.85 -23.26 1.63
C PRO A 128 -5.16 -21.76 1.67
N ARG A 129 -5.60 -21.27 2.83
CA ARG A 129 -5.81 -19.83 3.04
C ARG A 129 -4.46 -19.10 2.98
N PRO A 130 -4.41 -17.90 2.40
CA PRO A 130 -3.22 -17.09 2.45
C PRO A 130 -2.91 -16.67 3.90
N THR A 131 -1.65 -16.33 4.15
CA THR A 131 -1.19 -15.68 5.37
C THR A 131 -0.76 -14.25 5.06
N TYR A 132 -0.98 -13.34 6.00
CA TYR A 132 -0.69 -11.91 5.84
C TYR A 132 0.41 -11.48 6.80
N THR A 133 1.35 -10.67 6.31
CA THR A 133 2.27 -9.89 7.17
C THR A 133 2.08 -8.42 6.83
N ILE A 134 1.84 -7.60 7.85
CA ILE A 134 1.61 -6.17 7.69
C ILE A 134 2.83 -5.43 8.22
N TYR A 135 3.42 -4.59 7.37
CA TYR A 135 4.59 -3.79 7.68
C TYR A 135 4.17 -2.32 7.76
N GLY A 136 4.45 -1.69 8.90
CA GLY A 136 4.26 -0.25 9.09
C GLY A 136 5.60 0.47 9.01
N TYR A 137 5.56 1.73 8.59
CA TYR A 137 6.75 2.56 8.44
C TYR A 137 6.56 3.89 9.19
N PRO A 138 7.65 4.48 9.73
CA PRO A 138 7.67 5.87 10.14
C PRO A 138 7.37 6.79 8.95
N VAL A 139 6.69 7.91 9.19
CA VAL A 139 6.27 8.85 8.13
C VAL A 139 7.46 9.47 7.42
N GLU A 140 8.57 9.66 8.12
CA GLU A 140 9.83 10.17 7.59
C GLU A 140 10.58 9.18 6.69
N VAL A 141 10.28 7.88 6.80
CA VAL A 141 10.85 6.82 5.96
C VAL A 141 9.97 6.61 4.74
N PHE A 142 8.66 6.46 4.96
CA PHE A 142 7.68 6.27 3.90
C PHE A 142 6.38 6.98 4.30
N PRO A 143 6.09 8.17 3.75
CA PRO A 143 4.86 8.89 4.04
C PRO A 143 3.62 8.16 3.48
N PRO A 144 2.43 8.38 4.07
CA PRO A 144 1.16 7.94 3.51
C PRO A 144 0.97 8.34 2.05
N THR A 145 0.54 7.39 1.22
CA THR A 145 0.33 7.64 -0.19
C THR A 145 -0.75 6.77 -0.83
N ASP A 146 -1.47 7.40 -1.76
CA ASP A 146 -2.51 6.90 -2.65
C ASP A 146 -2.21 7.37 -4.10
N PHE A 147 -2.84 6.78 -5.11
CA PHE A 147 -2.62 7.11 -6.54
C PHE A 147 -1.15 7.06 -7.01
N HIS A 148 -0.33 6.27 -6.33
CA HIS A 148 1.04 5.97 -6.73
C HIS A 148 1.04 4.79 -7.70
N SER A 149 2.16 4.58 -8.39
CA SER A 149 2.42 3.35 -9.11
C SER A 149 3.42 2.46 -8.38
N ALA A 150 3.35 1.15 -8.62
CA ALA A 150 4.27 0.17 -8.07
C ALA A 150 4.76 -0.77 -9.17
N THR A 151 6.08 -0.77 -9.43
CA THR A 151 6.69 -1.55 -10.49
C THR A 151 7.71 -2.53 -9.91
N TYR A 152 7.45 -3.83 -10.06
CA TYR A 152 8.40 -4.88 -9.70
C TYR A 152 9.64 -4.84 -10.60
N TYR A 153 10.81 -5.00 -10.00
CA TYR A 153 12.09 -5.09 -10.68
C TYR A 153 13.00 -6.10 -9.98
N SER A 154 13.78 -6.83 -10.78
CA SER A 154 14.79 -7.74 -10.27
C SER A 154 16.00 -7.76 -11.19
N ASP A 155 17.18 -7.78 -10.58
CA ASP A 155 18.45 -7.98 -11.26
C ASP A 155 19.43 -8.76 -10.37
N GLY A 156 20.72 -8.71 -10.68
CA GLY A 156 21.76 -9.42 -9.94
C GLY A 156 21.94 -8.93 -8.49
N ASP A 157 21.45 -7.74 -8.14
CA ASP A 157 21.60 -7.15 -6.81
C ASP A 157 20.41 -7.44 -5.88
N GLY A 158 19.27 -7.86 -6.44
CA GLY A 158 18.11 -8.32 -5.67
C GLY A 158 16.78 -8.10 -6.37
N GLU A 159 15.71 -8.20 -5.57
CA GLU A 159 14.33 -7.97 -5.98
C GLU A 159 13.78 -6.77 -5.21
N CYS A 160 13.09 -5.87 -5.92
CA CYS A 160 12.47 -4.71 -5.32
C CYS A 160 11.17 -4.31 -6.02
N ILE A 161 10.43 -3.41 -5.38
CA ILE A 161 9.32 -2.69 -6.00
C ILE A 161 9.65 -1.21 -5.95
N PHE A 162 9.62 -0.54 -7.10
CA PHE A 162 9.68 0.91 -7.15
C PHE A 162 8.28 1.49 -6.94
N VAL A 163 8.15 2.39 -5.96
CA VAL A 163 6.93 3.15 -5.69
C VAL A 163 7.17 4.57 -6.18
N ILE A 164 6.39 5.04 -7.16
CA ILE A 164 6.61 6.33 -7.81
C ILE A 164 5.39 7.22 -7.64
N GLY A 165 5.64 8.48 -7.28
CA GLY A 165 4.63 9.51 -7.15
C GLY A 165 3.57 9.19 -6.09
N GLY A 166 2.34 9.58 -6.39
CA GLY A 166 1.19 9.46 -5.51
C GLY A 166 0.80 10.77 -4.84
N LEU A 167 -0.42 10.81 -4.33
CA LEU A 167 -0.89 11.83 -3.43
C LEU A 167 -0.56 11.44 -1.98
N GLY A 168 -0.79 12.39 -1.10
CA GLY A 168 -0.70 12.21 0.33
C GLY A 168 -1.59 13.24 1.00
N TYR A 169 -1.51 13.34 2.33
CA TYR A 169 -2.26 14.34 3.07
C TYR A 169 -1.92 15.77 2.63
N ALA A 170 -2.86 16.69 2.83
CA ALA A 170 -2.64 18.11 2.56
C ALA A 170 -1.36 18.60 3.26
N GLY A 171 -0.48 19.28 2.50
CA GLY A 171 0.81 19.78 2.99
C GLY A 171 1.97 18.79 2.92
N GLN A 172 1.77 17.53 2.51
CA GLN A 172 2.88 16.60 2.26
C GLN A 172 3.62 16.93 0.96
N ALA A 173 4.92 16.60 0.93
CA ALA A 173 5.81 16.88 -0.20
C ALA A 173 5.36 16.20 -1.51
N SER A 174 4.72 15.02 -1.43
CA SER A 174 4.18 14.30 -2.59
C SER A 174 3.22 15.14 -3.44
N ARG A 175 2.60 16.18 -2.86
CA ARG A 175 1.72 17.10 -3.60
C ARG A 175 2.47 18.10 -4.50
N SER A 176 3.78 18.27 -4.30
CA SER A 176 4.60 19.20 -5.09
C SER A 176 5.79 18.53 -5.78
N THR A 177 6.24 17.36 -5.32
CA THR A 177 7.37 16.63 -5.88
C THR A 177 7.00 15.18 -6.19
N THR A 178 7.53 14.65 -7.30
CA THR A 178 7.46 13.22 -7.59
C THR A 178 8.53 12.50 -6.81
N GLU A 179 8.11 11.88 -5.72
CA GLU A 179 8.97 11.05 -4.89
C GLU A 179 9.13 9.66 -5.51
N VAL A 180 10.28 9.03 -5.29
CA VAL A 180 10.54 7.65 -5.72
C VAL A 180 11.07 6.89 -4.52
N TYR A 181 10.44 5.76 -4.22
CA TYR A 181 10.89 4.84 -3.19
C TYR A 181 11.20 3.48 -3.80
N ARG A 182 12.07 2.74 -3.12
CA ARG A 182 12.41 1.36 -3.40
C ARG A 182 12.07 0.53 -2.17
N LEU A 183 11.13 -0.41 -2.32
CA LEU A 183 10.84 -1.43 -1.34
C LEU A 183 11.73 -2.65 -1.64
N HIS A 184 12.67 -2.94 -0.75
CA HIS A 184 13.55 -4.12 -0.86
C HIS A 184 12.77 -5.38 -0.47
N LEU A 185 12.62 -6.36 -1.37
CA LEU A 185 11.75 -7.53 -1.11
C LEU A 185 12.38 -8.62 -0.24
N ARG A 186 13.68 -8.46 0.10
CA ARG A 186 14.40 -9.34 1.02
C ARG A 186 14.01 -9.12 2.48
N ASP A 187 13.82 -7.87 2.88
CA ASP A 187 13.57 -7.47 4.28
C ASP A 187 12.44 -6.46 4.44
N PHE A 188 11.83 -6.04 3.34
CA PHE A 188 10.76 -5.04 3.27
C PHE A 188 11.18 -3.67 3.78
N SER A 189 12.47 -3.34 3.79
CA SER A 189 12.91 -1.96 4.04
C SER A 189 12.52 -1.04 2.87
N MET A 190 12.05 0.15 3.19
CA MET A 190 11.76 1.21 2.24
C MET A 190 12.93 2.19 2.17
N GLU A 191 13.39 2.50 0.97
CA GLU A 191 14.46 3.47 0.71
C GLU A 191 13.93 4.58 -0.18
N LYS A 192 14.07 5.83 0.26
CA LYS A 192 13.80 6.99 -0.60
C LYS A 192 14.97 7.16 -1.57
N MET A 193 14.66 7.23 -2.87
CA MET A 193 15.65 7.35 -3.93
C MET A 193 15.86 8.81 -4.32
N GLU A 194 17.11 9.25 -4.32
CA GLU A 194 17.48 10.53 -4.93
C GLU A 194 17.43 10.40 -6.45
N THR A 195 16.62 11.25 -7.09
CA THR A 195 16.43 11.24 -8.54
C THR A 195 16.98 12.51 -9.19
N SER A 196 17.54 12.35 -10.38
CA SER A 196 18.18 13.43 -11.15
C SER A 196 17.70 13.43 -12.61
N GLY A 197 18.31 14.29 -13.44
CA GLY A 197 18.05 14.31 -14.88
C GLY A 197 17.24 15.50 -15.35
N HIS A 198 17.49 15.90 -16.60
CA HIS A 198 16.91 17.08 -17.24
C HIS A 198 15.40 16.96 -17.49
N ARG A 199 14.84 15.75 -17.45
CA ARG A 199 13.42 15.46 -17.65
C ARG A 199 12.71 15.08 -16.36
N LYS A 200 13.32 15.35 -15.20
CA LYS A 200 12.71 15.09 -13.90
C LYS A 200 11.36 15.83 -13.79
N PRO A 201 10.27 15.16 -13.41
CA PRO A 201 9.00 15.82 -13.14
C PRO A 201 9.18 16.93 -12.10
N THR A 202 8.64 18.11 -12.38
CA THR A 202 8.67 19.27 -11.49
C THR A 202 7.40 19.42 -10.64
N ILE A 203 6.50 18.44 -10.74
CA ILE A 203 5.23 18.35 -10.04
C ILE A 203 5.15 17.03 -9.25
N GLY A 204 4.18 16.93 -8.35
CA GLY A 204 3.75 15.66 -7.76
C GLY A 204 2.89 14.88 -8.76
N LEU A 205 3.47 13.84 -9.36
CA LEU A 205 2.73 12.96 -10.26
C LEU A 205 1.81 12.05 -9.45
N CYS A 206 0.51 12.14 -9.71
CA CYS A 206 -0.49 11.15 -9.33
C CYS A 206 -1.29 10.75 -10.58
N HIS A 207 -2.15 9.75 -10.49
CA HIS A 207 -2.98 9.31 -11.62
C HIS A 207 -2.14 8.96 -12.85
N HIS A 208 -1.07 8.19 -12.64
CA HIS A 208 -0.14 7.79 -13.69
C HIS A 208 0.04 6.28 -13.70
N ASN A 209 0.40 5.76 -14.86
CA ASN A 209 0.81 4.36 -15.02
C ASN A 209 2.33 4.29 -15.09
N ALA A 210 2.92 3.24 -14.50
CA ALA A 210 4.35 3.00 -14.56
C ALA A 210 4.65 1.55 -14.92
N ASP A 211 5.39 1.37 -16.02
CA ASP A 211 5.70 0.06 -16.58
C ASP A 211 7.21 -0.11 -16.73
N LEU A 212 7.70 -1.31 -16.42
CA LEU A 212 9.08 -1.67 -16.71
C LEU A 212 9.29 -1.72 -18.23
N CYS A 213 10.33 -1.04 -18.71
CA CYS A 213 10.73 -1.01 -20.11
C CYS A 213 12.25 -1.00 -20.26
N GLN A 214 12.74 -0.81 -21.48
CA GLN A 214 14.16 -0.59 -21.76
C GLN A 214 14.37 0.66 -22.60
N ILE A 215 15.39 1.45 -22.26
CA ILE A 215 15.86 2.58 -23.06
C ILE A 215 17.36 2.42 -23.32
N GLY A 216 17.74 2.33 -24.60
CA GLY A 216 19.14 2.16 -24.98
C GLY A 216 19.79 0.87 -24.45
N GLY A 217 18.99 -0.17 -24.17
CA GLY A 217 19.44 -1.43 -23.57
C GLY A 217 19.50 -1.41 -22.04
N GLU A 218 19.16 -0.29 -21.40
CA GLU A 218 19.11 -0.17 -19.94
C GLU A 218 17.68 -0.32 -19.43
N ALA A 219 17.51 -0.98 -18.29
CA ALA A 219 16.21 -1.08 -17.63
C ALA A 219 15.75 0.32 -17.16
N ALA A 220 14.51 0.65 -17.46
CA ALA A 220 13.89 1.91 -17.11
C ALA A 220 12.43 1.69 -16.72
N ILE A 221 11.86 2.65 -16.00
CA ILE A 221 10.42 2.68 -15.71
C ILE A 221 9.82 3.79 -16.56
N ARG A 222 8.92 3.42 -17.47
CA ARG A 222 8.14 4.38 -18.25
C ARG A 222 6.97 4.85 -17.41
N VAL A 223 6.91 6.14 -17.11
CA VAL A 223 5.84 6.78 -16.34
C VAL A 223 4.98 7.61 -17.28
N ALA A 224 3.74 7.18 -17.50
CA ALA A 224 2.75 7.85 -18.34
C ALA A 224 1.74 8.59 -17.46
N TRP A 225 1.77 9.93 -17.52
CA TRP A 225 0.93 10.79 -16.70
C TRP A 225 -0.24 11.37 -17.51
N TYR A 226 -1.45 11.29 -16.93
CA TYR A 226 -2.69 11.67 -17.61
C TYR A 226 -3.23 13.03 -17.13
N GLY A 227 -2.59 13.65 -16.14
CA GLY A 227 -3.09 14.82 -15.44
C GLY A 227 -3.66 14.44 -14.07
N ASN A 228 -3.78 15.43 -13.18
CA ASN A 228 -4.31 15.21 -11.83
C ASN A 228 -5.84 15.34 -11.78
N ASP A 229 -6.50 15.32 -12.94
CA ASP A 229 -7.95 15.31 -13.03
C ASP A 229 -8.42 13.84 -12.97
N PRO A 230 -9.14 13.43 -11.91
CA PRO A 230 -9.58 12.05 -11.75
C PRO A 230 -10.45 11.56 -12.91
N ALA A 231 -11.17 12.44 -13.61
CA ALA A 231 -12.05 12.07 -14.72
C ALA A 231 -11.31 11.52 -15.96
N VAL A 232 -9.99 11.70 -16.04
CA VAL A 232 -9.20 11.29 -17.22
C VAL A 232 -8.82 9.80 -17.19
N LEU A 233 -8.75 9.17 -16.01
CA LEU A 233 -8.37 7.76 -15.89
C LEU A 233 -9.50 6.78 -16.19
N GLU A 234 -10.75 7.23 -16.13
CA GLU A 234 -11.93 6.40 -16.44
C GLU A 234 -12.13 6.20 -17.96
N ASP A 235 -11.36 6.91 -18.79
CA ASP A 235 -11.39 6.79 -20.24
C ASP A 235 -10.31 5.80 -20.72
N GLU A 236 -10.73 4.62 -21.19
CA GLU A 236 -9.85 3.60 -21.78
C GLU A 236 -9.08 4.12 -23.03
N HIS A 237 -9.50 5.25 -23.60
CA HIS A 237 -8.84 5.92 -24.72
C HIS A 237 -7.99 7.13 -24.31
N ALA A 238 -7.82 7.36 -23.02
CA ALA A 238 -6.98 8.45 -22.52
C ALA A 238 -5.56 8.36 -23.07
N VAL A 239 -5.08 9.46 -23.63
CA VAL A 239 -3.70 9.59 -24.09
C VAL A 239 -2.88 10.27 -22.99
N PRO A 240 -1.70 9.74 -22.63
CA PRO A 240 -0.84 10.40 -21.65
C PRO A 240 -0.52 11.83 -22.09
N ARG A 241 -0.65 12.78 -21.17
CA ARG A 241 -0.24 14.18 -21.38
C ARG A 241 1.27 14.28 -21.51
N GLU A 242 1.97 13.57 -20.62
CA GLU A 242 3.43 13.49 -20.62
C GLU A 242 3.88 12.05 -20.33
N VAL A 243 5.05 11.71 -20.87
CA VAL A 243 5.72 10.43 -20.63
C VAL A 243 7.15 10.72 -20.20
N PHE A 244 7.52 10.11 -19.08
CA PHE A 244 8.85 10.18 -18.49
C PHE A 244 9.47 8.79 -18.48
N HIS A 245 10.80 8.71 -18.52
CA HIS A 245 11.50 7.45 -18.29
C HIS A 245 12.50 7.61 -17.16
N LEU A 246 12.37 6.79 -16.13
CA LEU A 246 13.31 6.72 -15.02
C LEU A 246 14.27 5.57 -15.26
N VAL A 247 15.50 5.86 -15.65
CA VAL A 247 16.55 4.84 -15.82
C VAL A 247 16.93 4.30 -14.44
N ILE A 248 16.80 2.99 -14.25
CA ILE A 248 16.90 2.36 -12.91
C ILE A 248 18.33 2.38 -12.38
N ARG A 249 19.33 2.21 -13.26
CA ARG A 249 20.74 2.10 -12.87
C ARG A 249 21.25 3.31 -12.10
N ASP A 250 20.83 4.51 -12.49
CA ASP A 250 21.33 5.79 -11.96
C ASP A 250 20.22 6.74 -11.49
N MET A 251 18.97 6.25 -11.40
CA MET A 251 17.79 7.01 -10.96
C MET A 251 17.61 8.33 -11.71
N ARG A 252 17.91 8.32 -13.01
CA ARG A 252 17.88 9.51 -13.87
C ARG A 252 16.65 9.53 -14.76
N TRP A 253 15.95 10.66 -14.75
CA TRP A 253 14.84 10.95 -15.65
C TRP A 253 15.33 11.45 -17.01
N ILE A 254 14.84 10.82 -18.08
CA ILE A 254 15.12 11.13 -19.50
C ILE A 254 13.86 11.20 -20.36
#